data_AF-A0A075FIE2-F1
#
_entry.id   AF-A0A075FIE2-F1
#
_cell.length_a   1.000
_cell.length_b   1.000
_cell.length_c   1.000
_cell.angle_alpha   90.00
_cell.angle_beta   90.00
_cell.angle_gamma   90.00
#
_symmetry.space_group_name_H-M   'P 1'
#
loop_
_entity.id
_entity.type
_entity.pdbx_description
1 polymer ?
#
loop_
_entity_poly.entity_id
_entity_poly.type
_entity_poly.pdbx_seq_one_letter_code
_entity_poly.pdbx_strand_id
1 'polypeptide(L)'
;MGMPMGMFPGIAATGAPPQRPAGPSTPVQQDNGQQEDDEEQEEIVDTPVAGEDDEFSDEPPAPSADIGGMIGQAMAATPMSDVEALRAENMSMRDALTNATGIINEMDTQPMPPIVGDGFVVPAHVVSDFVRIGRQLQRDGLCHATVGSVSTLSLDEPNLVHITKEGSPLGQLDERHITSGRLGEMAPHGAGSAWKVHTILLAVTSLEHNGSAACAHLPAPYTTAMSLEQDLFVLRPSDLAGKQRFESVVIVDSDDVSEDDFLRQLSEGLQQSKCKAIVVRGGGVYAVGANFNEAWDNAAAIEHSMKISFLTRLADIE
;
A
#
# COMPACT_ATOMS: atom_id res chain seq x y z
N MET A 1 -46.67 17.11 56.09
CA MET A 1 -47.93 16.38 56.33
C MET A 1 -48.36 15.73 55.02
N GLY A 2 -48.71 14.44 55.03
CA GLY A 2 -49.57 13.83 54.01
C GLY A 2 -48.90 13.31 52.73
N MET A 3 -48.51 12.02 52.75
CA MET A 3 -48.59 11.11 51.59
C MET A 3 -50.09 10.96 51.18
N PRO A 4 -50.53 10.34 50.03
CA PRO A 4 -49.88 9.21 49.33
C PRO A 4 -50.21 9.03 47.80
N MET A 5 -49.80 7.85 47.30
CA MET A 5 -50.37 7.04 46.19
C MET A 5 -49.85 7.26 44.75
N GLY A 6 -49.26 6.18 44.22
CA GLY A 6 -48.90 6.00 42.82
C GLY A 6 -48.22 4.65 42.58
N MET A 7 -49.02 3.58 42.65
CA MET A 7 -48.67 2.18 42.41
C MET A 7 -48.25 1.93 40.95
N PHE A 8 -47.13 1.25 40.69
CA PHE A 8 -46.90 0.51 39.44
C PHE A 8 -46.31 -0.88 39.76
N PRO A 9 -46.90 -1.98 39.24
CA PRO A 9 -46.43 -3.34 39.46
C PRO A 9 -45.31 -3.71 38.47
N GLY A 10 -44.40 -4.56 38.94
CA GLY A 10 -43.18 -4.93 38.23
C GLY A 10 -43.34 -5.92 37.08
N ILE A 11 -42.24 -6.09 36.35
CA ILE A 11 -41.92 -7.30 35.57
C ILE A 11 -40.43 -7.59 35.80
N ALA A 12 -40.17 -8.86 36.07
CA ALA A 12 -38.93 -9.44 36.52
C ALA A 12 -37.84 -9.49 35.43
N ALA A 13 -36.60 -9.51 35.91
CA ALA A 13 -35.40 -9.84 35.16
C ALA A 13 -35.37 -11.32 34.75
N THR A 14 -34.98 -11.62 33.51
CA THR A 14 -34.24 -12.83 33.09
C THR A 14 -33.74 -12.68 31.65
N GLY A 15 -32.58 -13.27 31.33
CA GLY A 15 -32.24 -13.68 29.96
C GLY A 15 -30.85 -13.29 29.47
N ALA A 16 -29.82 -14.01 29.93
CA ALA A 16 -28.51 -14.04 29.28
C ALA A 16 -28.62 -14.66 27.87
N PRO A 17 -27.80 -14.24 26.89
CA PRO A 17 -27.87 -14.73 25.52
C PRO A 17 -27.35 -16.19 25.41
N PRO A 18 -27.97 -17.03 24.55
CA PRO A 18 -27.65 -18.45 24.47
C PRO A 18 -26.30 -18.73 23.80
N GLN A 19 -25.45 -19.48 24.50
CA GLN A 19 -24.23 -20.09 23.99
C GLN A 19 -24.58 -21.20 22.98
N ARG A 20 -23.91 -21.18 21.82
CA ARG A 20 -24.04 -22.18 20.77
C ARG A 20 -23.18 -23.41 21.11
N PRO A 21 -23.70 -24.66 21.02
CA PRO A 21 -22.93 -25.85 21.38
C PRO A 21 -21.83 -26.16 20.34
N ALA A 22 -20.66 -26.52 20.86
CA ALA A 22 -19.49 -26.95 20.11
C ALA A 22 -19.76 -28.28 19.38
N GLY A 23 -19.53 -28.29 18.07
CA GLY A 23 -19.51 -29.50 17.25
C GLY A 23 -18.17 -30.25 17.38
N PRO A 24 -18.14 -31.55 17.12
CA PRO A 24 -16.97 -32.40 17.36
C PRO A 24 -15.82 -32.12 16.39
N SER A 25 -14.63 -32.00 16.96
CA SER A 25 -13.33 -31.90 16.32
C SER A 25 -12.98 -33.15 15.50
N THR A 26 -12.74 -32.95 14.20
CA THR A 26 -12.21 -33.98 13.30
C THR A 26 -10.68 -34.01 13.41
N PRO A 27 -10.05 -35.18 13.58
CA PRO A 27 -8.59 -35.28 13.72
C PRO A 27 -7.88 -35.00 12.39
N VAL A 28 -6.84 -34.16 12.48
CA VAL A 28 -5.83 -33.92 11.44
C VAL A 28 -5.10 -35.24 11.16
N GLN A 29 -5.27 -35.81 9.97
CA GLN A 29 -4.38 -36.83 9.45
C GLN A 29 -3.19 -36.12 8.80
N GLN A 30 -2.00 -36.35 9.36
CA GLN A 30 -0.72 -36.13 8.69
C GLN A 30 -0.62 -37.13 7.55
N ASP A 31 -0.64 -36.64 6.31
CA ASP A 31 -0.15 -37.39 5.17
C ASP A 31 1.23 -36.85 4.79
N ASN A 32 2.18 -37.77 4.77
CA ASN A 32 3.60 -37.55 4.56
C ASN A 32 3.90 -38.13 3.18
N GLY A 33 3.70 -37.33 2.13
CA GLY A 33 3.94 -37.70 0.75
C GLY A 33 4.98 -36.78 0.13
N GLN A 34 6.15 -37.35 -0.16
CA GLN A 34 7.21 -36.75 -0.97
C GLN A 34 6.65 -36.40 -2.36
N GLN A 35 6.94 -35.20 -2.86
CA GLN A 35 6.74 -34.87 -4.27
C GLN A 35 8.01 -34.27 -4.84
N GLU A 36 8.41 -34.89 -5.95
CA GLU A 36 9.63 -34.72 -6.72
C GLU A 36 9.56 -33.41 -7.52
N ASP A 37 10.73 -32.78 -7.67
CA ASP A 37 10.94 -31.64 -8.56
C ASP A 37 10.76 -32.08 -10.01
N ASP A 38 9.79 -31.51 -10.71
CA ASP A 38 9.72 -31.53 -12.18
C ASP A 38 9.62 -30.09 -12.70
N GLU A 39 10.68 -29.68 -13.40
CA GLU A 39 10.79 -28.41 -14.12
C GLU A 39 9.96 -28.49 -15.42
N GLU A 40 8.83 -27.77 -15.49
CA GLU A 40 8.07 -27.61 -16.73
C GLU A 40 8.71 -26.55 -17.63
N GLN A 41 9.11 -26.98 -18.83
CA GLN A 41 9.64 -26.15 -19.92
C GLN A 41 8.49 -25.43 -20.65
N GLU A 42 8.63 -24.12 -20.89
CA GLU A 42 7.67 -23.33 -21.67
C GLU A 42 7.66 -23.76 -23.15
N GLU A 43 6.50 -24.23 -23.64
CA GLU A 43 6.22 -24.45 -25.06
C GLU A 43 5.85 -23.13 -25.75
N ILE A 44 6.60 -22.76 -26.80
CA ILE A 44 6.33 -21.59 -27.63
C ILE A 44 5.34 -22.00 -28.73
N VAL A 45 4.14 -21.40 -28.72
CA VAL A 45 3.08 -21.64 -29.71
C VAL A 45 3.31 -20.77 -30.94
N ASP A 46 3.50 -21.39 -32.11
CA ASP A 46 3.65 -20.70 -33.41
C ASP A 46 2.32 -20.76 -34.19
N THR A 47 1.76 -19.61 -34.54
CA THR A 47 0.51 -19.49 -35.31
C THR A 47 0.78 -19.52 -36.82
N PRO A 48 0.02 -20.29 -37.64
CA PRO A 48 0.22 -20.32 -39.09
C PRO A 48 -0.55 -19.17 -39.78
N VAL A 49 0.12 -18.47 -40.71
CA VAL A 49 -0.51 -17.52 -41.64
C VAL A 49 -0.91 -18.26 -42.92
N ALA A 50 -2.17 -18.10 -43.29
CA ALA A 50 -2.80 -18.63 -44.50
C ALA A 50 -2.24 -17.97 -45.77
N GLY A 51 -2.19 -18.75 -46.85
CA GLY A 51 -1.68 -18.34 -48.16
C GLY A 51 -2.68 -17.56 -49.02
N GLU A 52 -2.14 -16.95 -50.07
CA GLU A 52 -2.85 -16.56 -51.28
C GLU A 52 -1.98 -16.89 -52.51
N ASP A 53 -2.66 -17.42 -53.52
CA ASP A 53 -2.16 -17.87 -54.82
C ASP A 53 -1.77 -16.67 -55.71
N ASP A 54 -0.82 -16.82 -56.65
CA ASP A 54 -1.16 -16.84 -58.09
C ASP A 54 0.04 -17.05 -59.06
N GLU A 55 -0.36 -17.64 -60.18
CA GLU A 55 0.18 -17.59 -61.54
C GLU A 55 1.44 -18.36 -61.99
N PHE A 56 1.15 -19.25 -62.94
CA PHE A 56 2.00 -20.15 -63.69
C PHE A 56 2.51 -19.47 -64.97
N SER A 57 3.82 -19.53 -65.23
CA SER A 57 4.41 -19.19 -66.53
C SER A 57 5.32 -20.32 -67.03
N ASP A 58 4.95 -20.91 -68.17
CA ASP A 58 5.69 -21.94 -68.91
C ASP A 58 6.92 -21.34 -69.64
N GLU A 59 8.14 -21.62 -69.15
CA GLU A 59 9.34 -21.67 -70.00
C GLU A 59 10.45 -22.50 -69.32
N PRO A 60 11.17 -23.42 -70.01
CA PRO A 60 12.14 -24.30 -69.35
C PRO A 60 13.54 -23.68 -69.32
N PRO A 61 14.23 -23.55 -68.17
CA PRO A 61 15.66 -23.36 -68.15
C PRO A 61 16.40 -24.71 -68.01
N ALA A 62 17.53 -24.76 -68.71
CA ALA A 62 18.45 -25.87 -68.91
C ALA A 62 19.07 -26.44 -67.60
N PRO A 63 19.79 -27.58 -67.64
CA PRO A 63 20.06 -28.38 -66.46
C PRO A 63 21.22 -27.85 -65.60
N SER A 64 21.06 -28.12 -64.30
CA SER A 64 22.09 -28.30 -63.26
C SER A 64 23.02 -27.12 -62.96
N ALA A 65 22.63 -26.36 -61.93
CA ALA A 65 23.59 -25.85 -60.95
C ALA A 65 23.22 -26.42 -59.57
N ASP A 66 24.22 -26.98 -58.92
CA ASP A 66 24.27 -27.69 -57.65
C ASP A 66 23.42 -27.05 -56.52
N ILE A 67 22.22 -27.59 -56.27
CA ILE A 67 21.35 -27.20 -55.14
C ILE A 67 21.82 -27.89 -53.83
N GLY A 68 22.72 -28.88 -53.90
CA GLY A 68 23.26 -29.56 -52.72
C GLY A 68 24.18 -28.70 -51.87
N GLY A 69 24.79 -27.66 -52.45
CA GLY A 69 25.71 -26.75 -51.76
C GLY A 69 25.03 -25.67 -50.91
N MET A 70 23.82 -25.21 -51.27
CA MET A 70 23.20 -24.04 -50.62
C MET A 70 22.43 -24.40 -49.34
N ILE A 71 21.86 -25.61 -49.23
CA ILE A 71 21.14 -26.03 -48.01
C ILE A 71 22.14 -26.47 -46.90
N GLY A 72 23.32 -26.97 -47.27
CA GLY A 72 24.39 -27.30 -46.32
C GLY A 72 25.12 -26.08 -45.73
N GLN A 73 25.01 -24.90 -46.37
CA GLN A 73 25.69 -23.67 -45.92
C GLN A 73 24.80 -22.75 -45.07
N ALA A 74 23.48 -22.85 -45.14
CA ALA A 74 22.58 -22.04 -44.32
C ALA A 74 22.48 -22.52 -42.85
N MET A 75 22.79 -23.79 -42.58
CA MET A 75 22.75 -24.37 -41.22
C MET A 75 24.13 -24.50 -40.55
N ALA A 76 25.22 -24.12 -41.23
CA ALA A 76 26.59 -24.34 -40.75
C ALA A 76 27.40 -23.06 -40.48
N ALA A 77 26.79 -21.87 -40.64
CA ALA A 77 27.51 -20.60 -40.49
C ALA A 77 26.62 -19.44 -40.03
N THR A 78 25.88 -19.60 -38.92
CA THR A 78 25.91 -18.51 -37.93
C THR A 78 27.21 -18.71 -37.18
N PRO A 79 28.25 -17.90 -37.45
CA PRO A 79 29.58 -18.21 -36.98
C PRO A 79 29.55 -18.18 -35.44
N MET A 80 30.18 -19.18 -34.84
CA MET A 80 30.37 -19.30 -33.38
C MET A 80 30.85 -17.96 -32.75
N SER A 81 31.49 -17.10 -33.54
CA SER A 81 31.88 -15.73 -33.20
C SER A 81 30.74 -14.79 -32.84
N ASP A 82 29.58 -14.88 -33.50
CA ASP A 82 28.44 -13.99 -33.23
C ASP A 82 27.77 -14.41 -31.93
N VAL A 83 27.71 -15.72 -31.68
CA VAL A 83 27.25 -16.28 -30.39
C VAL A 83 28.22 -15.90 -29.26
N GLU A 84 29.53 -15.89 -29.51
CA GLU A 84 30.54 -15.43 -28.55
C GLU A 84 30.45 -13.92 -28.30
N ALA A 85 30.24 -13.10 -29.34
CA ALA A 85 30.04 -11.67 -29.23
C ALA A 85 28.79 -11.32 -28.41
N LEU A 86 27.66 -11.99 -28.69
CA LEU A 86 26.42 -11.84 -27.92
C LEU A 86 26.59 -12.31 -26.47
N ARG A 87 27.39 -13.36 -26.21
CA ARG A 87 27.71 -13.79 -24.84
C ARG A 87 28.55 -12.76 -24.10
N ALA A 88 29.53 -12.15 -24.77
CA ALA A 88 30.35 -11.09 -24.20
C ALA A 88 29.52 -9.83 -23.91
N GLU A 89 28.59 -9.46 -24.81
CA GLU A 89 27.65 -8.37 -24.60
C GLU A 89 26.70 -8.65 -23.43
N ASN A 90 26.11 -9.85 -23.35
CA ASN A 90 25.27 -10.25 -22.21
C ASN A 90 26.04 -10.23 -20.88
N MET A 91 27.31 -10.64 -20.88
CA MET A 91 28.16 -10.57 -19.68
C MET A 91 28.40 -9.12 -19.26
N SER A 92 28.75 -8.25 -20.22
CA SER A 92 28.91 -6.81 -19.99
C SER A 92 27.62 -6.16 -19.46
N MET A 93 26.46 -6.50 -20.01
CA MET A 93 25.17 -6.00 -19.52
C MET A 93 24.86 -6.47 -18.10
N ARG A 94 25.14 -7.73 -17.77
CA ARG A 94 24.97 -8.26 -16.41
C ARG A 94 25.88 -7.56 -15.40
N ASP A 95 27.13 -7.30 -15.77
CA ASP A 95 28.08 -6.57 -14.93
C ASP A 95 27.65 -5.11 -14.74
N ALA A 96 27.22 -4.44 -15.82
CA ALA A 96 26.69 -3.08 -15.77
C ALA A 96 25.44 -2.99 -14.89
N LEU A 97 24.52 -3.96 -15.00
CA LEU A 97 23.31 -4.03 -14.18
C LEU A 97 23.64 -4.27 -12.70
N THR A 98 24.59 -5.15 -12.40
CA THR A 98 25.04 -5.42 -11.02
C THR A 98 25.66 -4.17 -10.40
N ASN A 99 26.53 -3.47 -11.14
CA ASN A 99 27.13 -2.22 -10.69
C ASN A 99 26.08 -1.12 -10.48
N ALA A 100 25.13 -0.97 -11.40
CA ALA A 100 24.04 -0.01 -11.26
C ALA A 100 23.17 -0.32 -10.03
N THR A 101 22.87 -1.58 -9.78
CA THR A 101 22.12 -2.03 -8.59
C THR A 101 22.90 -1.73 -7.31
N GLY A 102 24.22 -1.92 -7.31
CA GLY A 102 25.09 -1.54 -6.20
C GLY A 102 25.03 -0.04 -5.88
N ILE A 103 25.18 0.82 -6.90
CA ILE A 103 25.12 2.28 -6.76
C ILE A 103 23.75 2.73 -6.25
N ILE A 104 22.66 2.18 -6.81
CA ILE A 104 21.29 2.51 -6.37
C ILE A 104 21.12 2.12 -4.90
N ASN A 105 21.57 0.94 -4.50
CA ASN A 105 21.45 0.50 -3.12
C ASN A 105 22.27 1.37 -2.15
N GLU A 106 23.48 1.79 -2.53
CA GLU A 106 24.30 2.72 -1.74
C GLU A 106 23.66 4.11 -1.60
N MET A 107 23.04 4.60 -2.68
CA MET A 107 22.29 5.86 -2.66
C MET A 107 21.02 5.75 -1.80
N ASP A 108 20.35 4.61 -1.84
CA ASP A 108 19.14 4.41 -1.07
C ASP A 108 19.44 4.15 0.42
N THR A 109 20.44 3.35 0.75
CA THR A 109 20.78 2.98 2.14
C THR A 109 21.82 3.90 2.78
N GLN A 110 21.80 5.19 2.45
CA GLN A 110 22.65 6.17 3.14
C GLN A 110 22.32 6.21 4.64
N PRO A 111 23.33 6.16 5.52
CA PRO A 111 23.11 6.22 6.96
C PRO A 111 22.55 7.60 7.32
N MET A 112 21.34 7.62 7.88
CA MET A 112 20.68 8.86 8.28
C MET A 112 21.24 9.38 9.61
N PRO A 113 21.57 10.67 9.73
CA PRO A 113 22.00 11.24 11.00
C PRO A 113 20.82 11.33 12.00
N PRO A 114 21.07 11.24 13.32
CA PRO A 114 20.04 11.51 14.32
C PRO A 114 19.68 13.01 14.34
N ILE A 115 18.46 13.32 14.77
CA ILE A 115 18.01 14.72 14.95
C ILE A 115 18.08 15.06 16.42
N VAL A 116 18.75 16.15 16.76
CA VAL A 116 18.82 16.67 18.14
C VAL A 116 17.88 17.87 18.22
N GLY A 117 16.82 17.74 19.01
CA GLY A 117 15.89 18.83 19.30
C GLY A 117 16.04 19.35 20.73
N ASP A 118 15.16 20.26 21.12
CA ASP A 118 15.16 20.83 22.47
C ASP A 118 14.65 19.80 23.49
N GLY A 119 15.60 19.09 24.13
CA GLY A 119 15.30 18.12 25.18
C GLY A 119 14.85 16.75 24.69
N PHE A 120 15.06 16.43 23.40
CA PHE A 120 14.83 15.10 22.84
C PHE A 120 15.85 14.77 21.74
N VAL A 121 16.01 13.47 21.46
CA VAL A 121 16.81 12.99 20.32
C VAL A 121 15.95 12.05 19.49
N VAL A 122 15.83 12.31 18.19
CA VAL A 122 15.26 11.36 17.23
C VAL A 122 16.37 10.42 16.81
N PRO A 123 16.31 9.13 17.14
CA PRO A 123 17.36 8.19 16.77
C PRO A 123 17.50 8.06 15.26
N ALA A 124 18.72 7.76 14.81
CA ALA A 124 19.02 7.53 13.39
C ALA A 124 18.11 6.47 12.74
N HIS A 125 17.76 5.40 13.47
CA HIS A 125 16.88 4.36 12.94
C HIS A 125 15.45 4.86 12.68
N VAL A 126 14.93 5.77 13.52
CA VAL A 126 13.62 6.40 13.30
C VAL A 126 13.66 7.26 12.03
N VAL A 127 14.71 8.06 11.85
CA VAL A 127 14.89 8.84 10.62
C VAL A 127 14.94 7.93 9.40
N SER A 128 15.71 6.83 9.47
CA SER A 128 15.77 5.82 8.41
C SER A 128 14.40 5.18 8.13
N ASP A 129 13.56 4.97 9.14
CA ASP A 129 12.20 4.45 8.95
C ASP A 129 11.29 5.42 8.19
N PHE A 130 11.39 6.73 8.46
CA PHE A 130 10.70 7.76 7.67
C PHE A 130 11.13 7.74 6.21
N VAL A 131 12.44 7.64 5.94
CA VAL A 131 12.95 7.57 4.56
C VAL A 131 12.48 6.30 3.85
N ARG A 132 12.57 5.16 4.55
CA ARG A 132 12.13 3.86 4.04
C ARG A 132 10.65 3.86 3.69
N ILE A 133 9.79 4.33 4.59
CA ILE A 133 8.34 4.34 4.36
C ILE A 133 7.97 5.35 3.27
N GLY A 134 8.60 6.53 3.25
CA GLY A 134 8.34 7.54 2.24
C GLY A 134 8.64 7.05 0.81
N ARG A 135 9.76 6.34 0.63
CA ARG A 135 10.07 5.68 -0.67
C ARG A 135 9.09 4.58 -1.02
N GLN A 136 8.66 3.78 -0.04
CA GLN A 136 7.67 2.73 -0.25
C GLN A 136 6.33 3.33 -0.73
N LEU A 137 5.86 4.38 -0.06
CA LEU A 137 4.62 5.08 -0.40
C LEU A 137 4.65 5.66 -1.82
N GLN A 138 5.79 6.24 -2.23
CA GLN A 138 5.94 6.75 -3.59
C GLN A 138 6.04 5.63 -4.63
N ARG A 139 6.75 4.53 -4.33
CA ARG A 139 6.86 3.37 -5.23
C ARG A 139 5.51 2.71 -5.49
N ASP A 140 4.63 2.66 -4.49
CA ASP A 140 3.29 2.10 -4.63
C ASP A 140 2.27 3.07 -5.25
N GLY A 141 2.70 4.29 -5.58
CA GLY A 141 1.85 5.32 -6.20
C GLY A 141 0.81 5.92 -5.24
N LEU A 142 0.99 5.78 -3.93
CA LEU A 142 0.07 6.32 -2.92
C LEU A 142 0.24 7.82 -2.71
N CYS A 143 1.43 8.36 -3.02
CA CYS A 143 1.75 9.78 -2.96
C CYS A 143 2.61 10.23 -4.15
N HIS A 144 2.46 11.50 -4.53
CA HIS A 144 3.28 12.15 -5.55
C HIS A 144 3.67 13.55 -5.11
N ALA A 145 4.83 14.02 -5.61
CA ALA A 145 5.38 15.33 -5.29
C ALA A 145 5.46 15.56 -3.76
N THR A 146 4.85 16.64 -3.28
CA THR A 146 4.91 17.10 -1.88
C THR A 146 3.59 16.90 -1.13
N VAL A 147 2.71 16.03 -1.65
CA VAL A 147 1.39 15.76 -1.07
C VAL A 147 1.45 14.55 -0.16
N GLY A 148 0.91 14.72 1.05
CA GLY A 148 0.87 13.70 2.10
C GLY A 148 1.84 14.00 3.23
N SER A 149 1.64 13.31 4.34
CA SER A 149 2.47 13.41 5.54
C SER A 149 2.46 12.10 6.29
N VAL A 150 3.55 11.80 6.98
CA VAL A 150 3.63 10.62 7.86
C VAL A 150 4.10 11.04 9.25
N SER A 151 3.65 10.31 10.26
CA SER A 151 4.02 10.55 11.66
C SER A 151 4.05 9.26 12.47
N THR A 152 4.80 9.27 13.56
CA THR A 152 4.80 8.18 14.56
C THR A 152 4.92 8.76 15.97
N LEU A 153 4.36 8.06 16.95
CA LEU A 153 4.72 8.26 18.35
C LEU A 153 6.11 7.68 18.61
N SER A 154 6.89 8.38 19.42
CA SER A 154 8.16 7.89 19.92
C SER A 154 7.92 6.77 20.93
N LEU A 155 8.73 5.72 20.83
CA LEU A 155 8.74 4.61 21.80
C LEU A 155 9.70 4.89 22.96
N ASP A 156 10.65 5.81 22.78
CA ASP A 156 11.67 6.16 23.77
C ASP A 156 11.17 7.24 24.74
N GLU A 157 10.42 8.22 24.22
CA GLU A 157 9.88 9.32 25.01
C GLU A 157 8.35 9.37 24.95
N PRO A 158 7.65 9.32 26.09
CA PRO A 158 6.20 9.42 26.10
C PRO A 158 5.75 10.78 25.56
N ASN A 159 4.62 10.77 24.85
CA ASN A 159 3.98 11.93 24.23
C ASN A 159 4.80 12.64 23.15
N LEU A 160 6.00 12.17 22.78
CA LEU A 160 6.77 12.76 21.69
C LEU A 160 6.26 12.21 20.35
N VAL A 161 5.93 13.11 19.44
CA VAL A 161 5.49 12.79 18.07
C VAL A 161 6.56 13.25 17.10
N HIS A 162 6.91 12.38 16.16
CA HIS A 162 7.71 12.71 14.99
C HIS A 162 6.79 12.81 13.79
N ILE A 163 6.94 13.85 12.97
CA ILE A 163 6.12 14.09 11.77
C ILE A 163 6.97 14.67 10.64
N THR A 164 6.62 14.38 9.40
CA THR A 164 7.19 15.08 8.25
C THR A 164 6.74 16.55 8.22
N LYS A 165 7.65 17.46 7.85
CA LYS A 165 7.32 18.86 7.64
C LYS A 165 6.35 19.01 6.46
N GLU A 166 5.50 20.03 6.54
CA GLU A 166 4.56 20.40 5.49
C GLU A 166 5.29 20.61 4.15
N GLY A 167 4.76 20.00 3.09
CA GLY A 167 5.34 20.08 1.76
C GLY A 167 6.62 19.25 1.55
N SER A 168 6.96 18.33 2.45
CA SER A 168 8.11 17.43 2.25
C SER A 168 7.83 16.40 1.14
N PRO A 169 8.79 16.14 0.24
CA PRO A 169 8.65 15.09 -0.77
C PRO A 169 8.87 13.71 -0.13
N LEU A 170 7.80 12.94 0.10
CA LEU A 170 7.87 11.69 0.87
C LEU A 170 8.89 10.67 0.31
N GLY A 171 9.04 10.50 -1.00
CA GLY A 171 10.05 9.58 -1.53
C GLY A 171 11.48 10.10 -1.54
N GLN A 172 11.72 11.33 -1.08
CA GLN A 172 13.05 11.96 -1.00
C GLN A 172 13.31 12.55 0.40
N LEU A 173 12.72 11.95 1.43
CA LEU A 173 12.92 12.39 2.80
C LEU A 173 14.39 12.24 3.23
N ASP A 174 14.76 13.10 4.17
CA ASP A 174 15.98 13.06 4.95
C ASP A 174 15.70 13.65 6.35
N GLU A 175 16.71 13.78 7.20
CA GLU A 175 16.56 14.29 8.56
C GLU A 175 15.98 15.71 8.62
N ARG A 176 16.19 16.53 7.58
CA ARG A 176 15.77 17.93 7.53
C ARG A 176 14.26 18.04 7.31
N HIS A 177 13.63 16.98 6.81
CA HIS A 177 12.20 16.92 6.54
C HIS A 177 11.39 16.43 7.74
N ILE A 178 12.02 16.07 8.86
CA ILE A 178 11.32 15.61 10.05
C ILE A 178 11.33 16.71 11.10
N THR A 179 10.21 16.87 11.80
CA THR A 179 10.07 17.75 12.96
C THR A 179 9.36 16.98 14.07
N SER A 180 9.53 17.43 15.31
CA SER A 180 8.95 16.75 16.47
C SER A 180 8.35 17.74 17.45
N GLY A 181 7.30 17.31 18.13
CA GLY A 181 6.62 18.08 19.18
C GLY A 181 5.90 17.13 20.13
N ARG A 182 5.32 17.66 21.21
CA ARG A 182 4.60 16.82 22.18
C ARG A 182 3.09 16.85 21.95
N LEU A 183 2.42 15.74 22.21
CA LEU A 183 0.96 15.65 22.19
C LEU A 183 0.34 16.72 23.11
N GLY A 184 -0.67 17.43 22.60
CA GLY A 184 -1.36 18.50 23.32
C GLY A 184 -0.64 19.86 23.32
N GLU A 185 0.58 19.95 22.80
CA GLU A 185 1.28 21.22 22.61
C GLU A 185 0.97 21.84 21.23
N MET A 186 1.39 23.10 21.05
CA MET A 186 1.32 23.77 19.76
C MET A 186 2.16 23.03 18.71
N ALA A 187 1.74 23.15 17.44
CA ALA A 187 2.45 22.54 16.34
C ALA A 187 3.92 23.00 16.30
N PRO A 188 4.89 22.06 16.22
CA PRO A 188 6.29 22.42 16.07
C PRO A 188 6.51 23.12 14.73
N HIS A 189 7.58 23.89 14.64
CA HIS A 189 7.88 24.65 13.43
C HIS A 189 8.00 23.72 12.21
N GLY A 190 7.29 24.07 11.14
CA GLY A 190 7.26 23.32 9.89
C GLY A 190 6.26 22.17 9.83
N ALA A 191 5.55 21.80 10.90
CA ALA A 191 4.55 20.70 10.84
C ALA A 191 3.26 21.08 10.09
N GLY A 192 2.94 22.37 10.01
CA GLY A 192 1.80 22.87 9.25
C GLY A 192 0.44 22.48 9.82
N SER A 193 -0.57 22.45 8.96
CA SER A 193 -1.97 22.13 9.30
C SER A 193 -2.19 20.65 9.64
N ALA A 194 -1.34 19.74 9.15
CA ALA A 194 -1.46 18.31 9.38
C ALA A 194 -1.24 17.90 10.85
N TRP A 195 -0.57 18.74 11.65
CA TRP A 195 -0.23 18.43 13.05
C TRP A 195 -1.43 18.03 13.90
N LYS A 196 -2.51 18.82 13.87
CA LYS A 196 -3.69 18.59 14.73
C LYS A 196 -4.40 17.28 14.38
N VAL A 197 -4.53 16.98 13.08
CA VAL A 197 -5.12 15.73 12.62
C VAL A 197 -4.25 14.55 13.02
N HIS A 198 -2.95 14.57 12.69
CA HIS A 198 -2.04 13.47 13.01
C HIS A 198 -1.97 13.20 14.51
N THR A 199 -1.86 14.22 15.36
CA THR A 199 -1.76 14.04 16.81
C THR A 199 -3.01 13.41 17.42
N ILE A 200 -4.21 13.78 16.95
CA ILE A 200 -5.47 13.19 17.41
C ILE A 200 -5.60 11.74 16.95
N LEU A 201 -5.29 11.45 15.68
CA LEU A 201 -5.34 10.08 15.16
C LEU A 201 -4.33 9.18 15.87
N LEU A 202 -3.09 9.66 16.07
CA LEU A 202 -2.07 8.94 16.85
C LEU A 202 -2.52 8.68 18.28
N ALA A 203 -3.14 9.67 18.95
CA ALA A 203 -3.65 9.49 20.30
C ALA A 203 -4.71 8.38 20.37
N VAL A 204 -5.70 8.39 19.47
CA VAL A 204 -6.73 7.35 19.39
C VAL A 204 -6.13 5.98 19.09
N THR A 205 -5.27 5.89 18.08
CA THR A 205 -4.60 4.64 17.69
C THR A 205 -3.72 4.08 18.80
N SER A 206 -3.02 4.93 19.56
CA SER A 206 -2.15 4.49 20.64
C SER A 206 -2.87 3.75 21.76
N LEU A 207 -4.16 4.05 21.98
CA LEU A 207 -4.99 3.35 22.97
C LEU A 207 -5.27 1.90 22.56
N GLU A 208 -5.35 1.62 21.25
CA GLU A 208 -5.56 0.27 20.72
C GLU A 208 -4.25 -0.54 20.65
N HIS A 209 -3.12 0.14 20.43
CA HIS A 209 -1.83 -0.50 20.17
C HIS A 209 -0.80 -0.32 21.31
N ASN A 210 -1.28 -0.27 22.57
CA ASN A 210 -0.46 -0.22 23.78
C ASN A 210 0.63 0.88 23.78
N GLY A 211 0.28 2.08 23.31
CA GLY A 211 1.16 3.24 23.26
C GLY A 211 1.96 3.41 21.96
N SER A 212 1.95 2.42 21.08
CA SER A 212 2.55 2.54 19.74
C SER A 212 1.53 3.09 18.75
N ALA A 213 1.91 4.04 17.90
CA ALA A 213 1.05 4.48 16.80
C ALA A 213 1.86 5.12 15.69
N ALA A 214 1.44 4.88 14.45
CA ALA A 214 1.85 5.62 13.27
C ALA A 214 0.63 6.04 12.44
N CYS A 215 0.78 7.11 11.68
CA CYS A 215 -0.25 7.64 10.80
C CYS A 215 0.37 8.10 9.48
N ALA A 216 -0.30 7.78 8.37
CA ALA A 216 0.03 8.21 7.03
C ALA A 216 -1.18 8.91 6.40
N HIS A 217 -1.02 10.19 6.08
CA HIS A 217 -1.94 10.95 5.25
C HIS A 217 -1.47 10.87 3.80
N LEU A 218 -2.33 10.38 2.92
CA LEU A 218 -1.98 10.06 1.55
C LEU A 218 -3.09 10.51 0.59
N PRO A 219 -2.75 11.05 -0.59
CA PRO A 219 -3.72 11.46 -1.58
C PRO A 219 -4.50 10.29 -2.20
N ALA A 220 -3.94 9.07 -2.25
CA ALA A 220 -4.64 7.82 -2.60
C ALA A 220 -5.75 8.01 -3.67
N PRO A 221 -5.37 8.18 -4.96
CA PRO A 221 -6.23 8.78 -5.97
C PRO A 221 -7.57 8.08 -6.17
N TYR A 222 -7.65 6.75 -6.09
CA TYR A 222 -8.92 6.03 -6.24
C TYR A 222 -9.80 6.20 -5.00
N THR A 223 -9.22 6.11 -3.80
CA THR A 223 -9.94 6.37 -2.54
C THR A 223 -10.49 7.78 -2.49
N THR A 224 -9.70 8.77 -2.90
CA THR A 224 -10.11 10.17 -2.96
C THR A 224 -11.14 10.42 -4.05
N ALA A 225 -10.99 9.80 -5.23
CA ALA A 225 -12.00 9.91 -6.29
C ALA A 225 -13.35 9.35 -5.85
N MET A 226 -13.35 8.17 -5.21
CA MET A 226 -14.56 7.55 -4.68
C MET A 226 -15.18 8.39 -3.56
N SER A 227 -14.38 9.07 -2.73
CA SER A 227 -14.90 9.93 -1.66
C SER A 227 -15.57 11.21 -2.16
N LEU A 228 -15.35 11.64 -3.41
CA LEU A 228 -16.02 12.81 -3.96
C LEU A 228 -17.52 12.59 -4.29
N GLU A 229 -18.00 11.35 -4.25
CA GLU A 229 -19.42 11.03 -4.43
C GLU A 229 -20.25 11.56 -3.25
N GLN A 230 -21.06 12.59 -3.49
CA GLN A 230 -21.73 13.37 -2.45
C GLN A 230 -22.61 12.54 -1.50
N ASP A 231 -23.30 11.52 -2.01
CA ASP A 231 -24.19 10.66 -1.21
C ASP A 231 -23.45 9.53 -0.48
N LEU A 232 -22.12 9.44 -0.63
CA LEU A 232 -21.28 8.42 -0.03
C LEU A 232 -20.63 8.94 1.26
N PHE A 233 -20.97 8.32 2.39
CA PHE A 233 -20.41 8.64 3.71
C PHE A 233 -19.47 7.55 4.24
N VAL A 234 -19.43 6.39 3.57
CA VAL A 234 -18.67 5.23 3.97
C VAL A 234 -18.19 4.47 2.74
N LEU A 235 -16.90 4.15 2.69
CA LEU A 235 -16.33 3.23 1.72
C LEU A 235 -16.44 1.79 2.24
N ARG A 236 -16.94 0.89 1.40
CA ARG A 236 -17.01 -0.54 1.68
C ARG A 236 -16.32 -1.30 0.56
N PRO A 237 -15.16 -1.93 0.81
CA PRO A 237 -14.51 -2.77 -0.17
C PRO A 237 -15.42 -3.86 -0.73
N SER A 238 -15.41 -4.04 -2.05
CA SER A 238 -16.16 -5.10 -2.74
C SER A 238 -15.34 -6.36 -2.96
N ASP A 239 -14.01 -6.25 -2.96
CA ASP A 239 -13.09 -7.37 -3.17
C ASP A 239 -12.91 -8.23 -1.90
N LEU A 240 -12.43 -9.47 -2.09
CA LEU A 240 -12.32 -10.46 -1.02
C LEU A 240 -11.35 -10.02 0.09
N ALA A 241 -10.18 -9.49 -0.27
CA ALA A 241 -9.15 -9.08 0.69
C ALA A 241 -9.60 -7.86 1.49
N GLY A 242 -10.17 -6.86 0.81
CA GLY A 242 -10.73 -5.66 1.39
C GLY A 242 -11.87 -5.97 2.37
N LYS A 243 -12.80 -6.88 2.03
CA LYS A 243 -13.90 -7.29 2.92
C LYS A 243 -13.42 -7.97 4.21
N GLN A 244 -12.33 -8.73 4.14
CA GLN A 244 -11.74 -9.35 5.32
C GLN A 244 -11.05 -8.32 6.22
N ARG A 245 -10.45 -7.29 5.61
CA ARG A 245 -9.68 -6.27 6.32
C ARG A 245 -10.54 -5.12 6.87
N PHE A 246 -11.50 -4.64 6.09
CA PHE A 246 -12.34 -3.49 6.42
C PHE A 246 -13.82 -3.86 6.36
N GLU A 247 -14.52 -3.61 7.45
CA GLU A 247 -15.99 -3.63 7.46
C GLU A 247 -16.55 -2.37 6.79
N SER A 248 -15.94 -1.23 7.12
CA SER A 248 -16.27 0.09 6.57
C SER A 248 -15.17 1.09 6.88
N VAL A 249 -14.91 2.01 5.95
CA VAL A 249 -14.04 3.18 6.15
C VAL A 249 -14.90 4.44 6.06
N VAL A 250 -14.96 5.21 7.15
CA VAL A 250 -15.81 6.42 7.22
C VAL A 250 -15.21 7.54 6.37
N ILE A 251 -16.08 8.29 5.67
CA ILE A 251 -15.75 9.54 4.99
C ILE A 251 -16.22 10.70 5.87
N VAL A 252 -15.33 11.65 6.14
CA VAL A 252 -15.59 12.86 6.91
C VAL A 252 -15.48 14.08 6.00
N ASP A 253 -16.42 15.00 6.16
CA ASP A 253 -16.45 16.26 5.45
C ASP A 253 -15.67 17.32 6.23
N SER A 254 -14.79 18.05 5.54
CA SER A 254 -14.08 19.19 6.11
C SER A 254 -14.83 20.52 5.95
N ASP A 255 -15.84 20.55 5.08
CA ASP A 255 -16.53 21.76 4.69
C ASP A 255 -17.66 22.09 5.69
N ASP A 256 -17.91 23.39 5.90
CA ASP A 256 -19.00 23.93 6.73
C ASP A 256 -19.05 23.42 8.20
N VAL A 257 -17.95 22.89 8.72
CA VAL A 257 -17.81 22.44 10.11
C VAL A 257 -16.77 23.24 10.88
N SER A 258 -16.94 23.34 12.19
CA SER A 258 -15.90 23.90 13.06
C SER A 258 -14.69 22.95 13.11
N GLU A 259 -13.50 23.49 13.37
CA GLU A 259 -12.29 22.67 13.49
C GLU A 259 -12.43 21.60 14.59
N ASP A 260 -13.03 21.94 15.74
CA ASP A 260 -13.24 21.00 16.84
C ASP A 260 -14.23 19.88 16.47
N ASP A 261 -15.29 20.20 15.74
CA ASP A 261 -16.25 19.19 15.26
C ASP A 261 -15.63 18.28 14.22
N PHE A 262 -14.82 18.82 13.30
CA PHE A 262 -14.07 18.05 12.31
C PHE A 262 -13.12 17.04 12.99
N LEU A 263 -12.34 17.50 13.96
CA LEU A 263 -11.41 16.65 14.71
C LEU A 263 -12.15 15.59 15.54
N ARG A 264 -13.31 15.92 16.12
CA ARG A 264 -14.18 14.94 16.79
C ARG A 264 -14.68 13.88 15.81
N GLN A 265 -15.24 14.29 14.67
CA GLN A 265 -15.72 13.37 13.63
C GLN A 265 -14.61 12.45 13.11
N LEU A 266 -13.39 12.98 12.96
CA LEU A 266 -12.23 12.17 12.58
C LEU A 266 -11.95 11.07 13.62
N SER A 267 -11.91 11.42 14.91
CA SER A 267 -11.66 10.45 15.97
C SER A 267 -12.75 9.38 16.09
N GLU A 268 -14.02 9.79 16.01
CA GLU A 268 -15.17 8.88 16.08
C GLU A 268 -15.26 7.98 14.85
N GLY A 269 -15.04 8.54 13.65
CA GLY A 269 -15.00 7.78 12.41
C GLY A 269 -13.87 6.75 12.38
N LEU A 270 -12.70 7.12 12.92
CA LEU A 270 -11.56 6.20 12.98
C LEU A 270 -11.85 5.00 13.89
N GLN A 271 -12.47 5.24 15.04
CA GLN A 271 -12.92 4.17 15.95
C GLN A 271 -13.95 3.25 15.29
N GLN A 272 -14.91 3.80 14.56
CA GLN A 272 -15.89 3.01 13.79
C GLN A 272 -15.22 2.13 12.73
N SER A 273 -14.12 2.61 12.14
CA SER A 273 -13.28 1.86 11.20
C SER A 273 -12.23 0.96 11.86
N LYS A 274 -12.42 0.61 13.14
CA LYS A 274 -11.54 -0.26 13.94
C LYS A 274 -10.08 0.23 13.97
N CYS A 275 -9.89 1.55 14.00
CA CYS A 275 -8.59 2.19 14.04
C CYS A 275 -7.64 1.76 12.92
N LYS A 276 -8.13 1.73 11.66
CA LYS A 276 -7.31 1.38 10.49
C LYS A 276 -7.14 2.52 9.50
N ALA A 277 -8.25 3.15 9.11
CA ALA A 277 -8.24 4.23 8.16
C ALA A 277 -9.48 5.11 8.30
N ILE A 278 -9.35 6.36 7.87
CA ILE A 278 -10.44 7.31 7.71
C ILE A 278 -10.17 8.17 6.48
N VAL A 279 -11.22 8.60 5.79
CA VAL A 279 -11.09 9.39 4.56
C VAL A 279 -11.65 10.78 4.79
N VAL A 280 -10.92 11.81 4.38
CA VAL A 280 -11.46 13.16 4.28
C VAL A 280 -11.93 13.37 2.84
N ARG A 281 -13.17 13.82 2.65
CA ARG A 281 -13.76 14.02 1.32
C ARG A 281 -12.86 14.93 0.48
N GLY A 282 -12.41 14.43 -0.68
CA GLY A 282 -11.48 15.15 -1.55
C GLY A 282 -10.08 15.42 -0.97
N GLY A 283 -9.83 15.11 0.30
CA GLY A 283 -8.61 15.42 1.03
C GLY A 283 -7.63 14.26 1.19
N GLY A 284 -8.01 13.04 0.82
CA GLY A 284 -7.17 11.85 0.97
C GLY A 284 -7.56 10.93 2.11
N VAL A 285 -6.76 9.88 2.27
CA VAL A 285 -6.90 8.89 3.33
C VAL A 285 -5.89 9.16 4.44
N TYR A 286 -6.34 9.06 5.68
CA TYR A 286 -5.49 8.91 6.85
C TYR A 286 -5.55 7.46 7.29
N ALA A 287 -4.48 6.72 7.05
CA ALA A 287 -4.32 5.36 7.54
C ALA A 287 -3.47 5.37 8.81
N VAL A 288 -3.79 4.48 9.74
CA VAL A 288 -3.10 4.36 11.03
C VAL A 288 -2.78 2.91 11.33
N GLY A 289 -1.87 2.69 12.27
CA GLY A 289 -1.53 1.37 12.80
C GLY A 289 -0.52 1.48 13.93
N ALA A 290 -0.03 0.35 14.45
CA ALA A 290 0.99 0.35 15.49
C ALA A 290 2.31 0.98 15.03
N ASN A 291 2.64 0.83 13.75
CA ASN A 291 3.89 1.29 13.14
C ASN A 291 3.66 1.66 11.67
N PHE A 292 4.71 2.20 11.02
CA PHE A 292 4.64 2.63 9.62
C PHE A 292 4.20 1.54 8.65
N ASN A 293 4.61 0.29 8.86
CA ASN A 293 4.26 -0.80 7.94
C ASN A 293 2.76 -1.13 8.03
N GLU A 294 2.18 -1.09 9.23
CA GLU A 294 0.74 -1.33 9.39
C GLU A 294 -0.09 -0.17 8.84
N ALA A 295 0.33 1.08 9.08
CA ALA A 295 -0.33 2.25 8.49
C ALA A 295 -0.26 2.21 6.94
N TRP A 296 0.88 1.81 6.38
CA TRP A 296 1.03 1.60 4.93
C TRP A 296 0.17 0.45 4.41
N ASP A 297 0.17 -0.70 5.06
CA ASP A 297 -0.64 -1.87 4.65
C ASP A 297 -2.15 -1.53 4.65
N ASN A 298 -2.60 -0.75 5.64
CA ASN A 298 -3.97 -0.24 5.69
C ASN A 298 -4.26 0.73 4.54
N ALA A 299 -3.37 1.69 4.26
CA ALA A 299 -3.53 2.62 3.14
C ALA A 299 -3.54 1.93 1.77
N ALA A 300 -2.57 1.05 1.54
CA ALA A 300 -2.42 0.32 0.27
C ALA A 300 -3.63 -0.55 0.00
N ALA A 301 -4.16 -1.23 1.03
CA ALA A 301 -5.30 -2.11 0.85
C ALA A 301 -6.60 -1.37 0.59
N ILE A 302 -6.90 -0.27 1.30
CA ILE A 302 -8.11 0.50 0.99
C ILE A 302 -8.01 1.12 -0.40
N GLU A 303 -6.85 1.62 -0.80
CA GLU A 303 -6.64 2.16 -2.14
C GLU A 303 -6.82 1.10 -3.23
N HIS A 304 -6.26 -0.09 -3.02
CA HIS A 304 -6.44 -1.21 -3.94
C HIS A 304 -7.91 -1.61 -4.07
N SER A 305 -8.62 -1.74 -2.94
CA SER A 305 -10.06 -2.03 -2.92
C SER A 305 -10.88 -0.98 -3.66
N MET A 306 -10.59 0.30 -3.44
CA MET A 306 -11.30 1.39 -4.09
C MET A 306 -10.98 1.47 -5.59
N LYS A 307 -9.76 1.13 -5.99
CA LYS A 307 -9.39 0.97 -7.40
C LYS A 307 -10.24 -0.12 -8.06
N ILE A 308 -10.41 -1.27 -7.41
CA ILE A 308 -11.29 -2.34 -7.93
C ILE A 308 -12.71 -1.83 -8.04
N SER A 309 -13.28 -1.25 -6.98
CA SER A 309 -14.64 -0.72 -7.00
C SER A 309 -14.85 0.34 -8.09
N PHE A 310 -13.88 1.22 -8.31
CA PHE A 310 -13.91 2.20 -9.39
C PHE A 310 -13.91 1.54 -10.77
N LEU A 311 -13.02 0.56 -11.01
CA LEU A 311 -12.95 -0.17 -12.28
C LEU A 311 -14.20 -1.02 -12.54
N THR A 312 -14.76 -1.63 -11.50
CA THR A 312 -16.03 -2.37 -11.53
C THR A 312 -17.18 -1.47 -11.97
N ARG A 313 -17.29 -0.26 -11.40
CA ARG A 313 -18.27 0.76 -11.82
C ARG A 313 -18.04 1.20 -13.27
N LEU A 314 -16.80 1.41 -13.67
CA LEU A 314 -16.46 1.82 -15.04
C LEU A 314 -16.81 0.73 -16.08
N ALA A 315 -16.68 -0.55 -15.69
CA ALA A 315 -17.01 -1.70 -16.52
C ALA A 315 -18.50 -2.07 -16.50
N ASP A 316 -19.34 -1.36 -15.74
CA ASP A 316 -20.77 -1.65 -15.54
C ASP A 316 -21.02 -3.07 -15.01
N ILE A 317 -20.14 -3.52 -14.10
CA ILE A 317 -20.28 -4.79 -13.39
C ILE A 317 -20.90 -4.48 -12.02
N GLU A 318 -22.09 -5.03 -11.74
CA GLU A 318 -22.78 -4.89 -10.44
C GLU A 318 -22.20 -5.83 -9.37
#